data_AF-A0A5C6VM02-F1
#
_entry.id   AF-A0A5C6VM02-F1
#
_cell.length_a   1.000
_cell.length_b   1.000
_cell.length_c   1.000
_cell.angle_alpha   90.00
_cell.angle_beta   90.00
_cell.angle_gamma   90.00
#
_symmetry.space_group_name_H-M   'P 1'
#
loop_
_entity.id
_entity.type
_entity.pdbx_description
1 polymer ?
#
loop_
_entity_poly.entity_id
_entity_poly.type
_entity_poly.pdbx_seq_one_letter_code
_entity_poly.pdbx_strand_id
1 'polypeptide(L)'
;MGNARSTQGAVDLEGDAQVTLLTLIVALHLLVYAETRWWLTASQAVDAMRRWHMADASALDVMRRVTLSSRALPLAMRLVECHASLRDSAGLQAAFTDQLQIDKDADQYRIIRRACETALLR
;
A
#
# COMPACT_ATOMS: atom_id res chain seq x y z
N MET A 1 31.55 19.23 4.62
CA MET A 1 31.14 18.06 3.82
C MET A 1 30.05 17.23 4.52
N GLY A 2 28.91 17.84 4.90
CA GLY A 2 27.87 17.18 5.72
C GLY A 2 26.46 17.09 5.11
N ASN A 3 26.10 17.92 4.12
CA ASN A 3 24.69 18.08 3.73
C ASN A 3 24.17 17.02 2.75
N ALA A 4 25.00 16.44 1.88
CA ALA A 4 24.53 15.52 0.84
C ALA A 4 24.06 14.16 1.38
N ARG A 5 24.65 13.65 2.48
CA ARG A 5 24.23 12.38 3.11
C ARG A 5 22.92 12.52 3.88
N SER A 6 22.69 13.66 4.52
CA SER A 6 21.45 13.93 5.26
C SER A 6 20.25 14.14 4.32
N THR A 7 20.46 14.78 3.17
CA THR A 7 19.40 14.91 2.16
C THR A 7 19.07 13.60 1.48
N GLN A 8 20.07 12.75 1.20
CA GLN A 8 19.85 11.43 0.61
C GLN A 8 19.05 10.53 1.56
N GLY A 9 19.42 10.48 2.85
CA GLY A 9 18.71 9.69 3.85
C GLY A 9 17.25 10.14 4.05
N ALA A 10 16.96 11.44 3.99
CA ALA A 10 15.60 11.95 4.09
C ALA A 10 14.74 11.60 2.85
N VAL A 11 15.33 11.64 1.64
CA VAL A 11 14.65 11.24 0.40
C VAL A 11 14.38 9.74 0.37
N ASP A 12 15.33 8.92 0.82
CA ASP A 12 15.17 7.47 0.88
C ASP A 12 14.08 7.07 1.90
N LEU A 13 14.01 7.74 3.06
CA LEU A 13 12.96 7.55 4.07
C LEU A 13 11.57 7.96 3.56
N GLU A 14 11.50 9.09 2.84
CA GLU A 14 10.26 9.57 2.23
C GLU A 14 9.78 8.61 1.12
N GLY A 15 10.71 8.08 0.31
CA GLY A 15 10.41 7.04 -0.68
C GLY A 15 9.87 5.75 -0.07
N ASP A 16 10.52 5.24 0.99
CA ASP A 16 10.06 4.03 1.69
C ASP A 16 8.70 4.23 2.37
N ALA A 17 8.43 5.43 2.92
CA ALA A 17 7.13 5.78 3.47
C ALA A 17 6.03 5.76 2.40
N GLN A 18 6.30 6.29 1.20
CA GLN A 18 5.35 6.26 0.08
C GLN A 18 5.10 4.84 -0.43
N VAL A 19 6.15 4.03 -0.56
CA VAL A 19 6.04 2.61 -0.95
C VAL A 19 5.21 1.84 0.07
N THR A 20 5.47 2.06 1.36
CA THR A 20 4.74 1.42 2.46
C THR A 20 3.27 1.79 2.42
N LEU A 21 2.96 3.09 2.27
CA LEU A 21 1.59 3.57 2.18
C LEU A 21 0.87 2.97 0.95
N LEU A 22 1.49 2.97 -0.22
CA LEU A 22 0.91 2.37 -1.42
C LEU A 22 0.66 0.86 -1.25
N THR A 23 1.61 0.15 -0.63
CA THR A 23 1.51 -1.29 -0.33
C THR A 23 0.28 -1.58 0.53
N LEU A 24 0.06 -0.77 1.57
CA LEU A 24 -1.10 -0.91 2.45
C LEU A 24 -2.43 -0.65 1.73
N ILE A 25 -2.49 0.36 0.85
CA ILE A 25 -3.70 0.66 0.09
C ILE A 25 -4.02 -0.47 -0.89
N VAL A 26 -3.01 -1.00 -1.58
CA VAL A 26 -3.18 -2.14 -2.51
C VAL A 26 -3.64 -3.38 -1.75
N ALA A 27 -3.02 -3.68 -0.61
CA ALA A 27 -3.42 -4.80 0.25
C ALA A 27 -4.87 -4.67 0.71
N LEU A 28 -5.32 -3.46 1.09
CA LEU A 28 -6.71 -3.20 1.45
C LEU A 28 -7.68 -3.51 0.29
N HIS A 29 -7.36 -3.07 -0.94
CA HIS A 29 -8.18 -3.41 -2.11
C HIS A 29 -8.23 -4.92 -2.34
N LEU A 30 -7.10 -5.62 -2.21
CA LEU A 30 -7.02 -7.07 -2.42
C LEU A 30 -7.77 -7.85 -1.34
N LEU A 31 -7.67 -7.45 -0.08
CA LEU A 31 -8.42 -8.06 1.03
C LEU A 31 -9.93 -7.97 0.78
N VAL A 32 -10.43 -6.76 0.50
CA VAL A 32 -11.85 -6.56 0.20
C VAL A 32 -12.28 -7.33 -1.04
N TYR A 33 -11.46 -7.35 -2.10
CA TYR A 33 -11.76 -8.10 -3.31
C TYR A 33 -11.76 -9.62 -3.07
N ALA A 34 -10.84 -10.15 -2.28
CA ALA A 34 -10.77 -11.57 -1.98
C ALA A 34 -12.00 -12.05 -1.20
N GLU A 35 -12.53 -11.22 -0.30
CA GLU A 35 -13.72 -11.51 0.51
C GLU A 35 -15.03 -11.29 -0.25
N THR A 36 -15.15 -10.17 -0.97
CA THR A 36 -16.43 -9.72 -1.52
C THR A 36 -16.56 -9.95 -3.02
N ARG A 37 -15.44 -10.03 -3.74
CA ARG A 37 -15.34 -9.92 -5.21
C ARG A 37 -15.69 -8.55 -5.78
N TRP A 38 -15.75 -7.52 -4.93
CA TRP A 38 -15.91 -6.12 -5.32
C TRP A 38 -14.65 -5.32 -5.02
N TRP A 39 -14.43 -4.29 -5.83
CA TRP A 39 -13.36 -3.33 -5.59
C TRP A 39 -13.88 -2.14 -4.78
N LEU A 40 -13.09 -1.68 -3.81
CA LEU A 40 -13.36 -0.39 -3.18
C LEU A 40 -13.23 0.73 -4.21
N THR A 41 -14.07 1.75 -4.09
CA THR A 41 -13.83 3.03 -4.74
C THR A 41 -12.65 3.75 -4.10
N ALA A 42 -12.07 4.74 -4.79
CA ALA A 42 -11.01 5.56 -4.23
C ALA A 42 -11.43 6.28 -2.93
N SER A 43 -12.69 6.73 -2.82
CA SER A 43 -13.22 7.36 -1.60
C SER A 43 -13.28 6.37 -0.44
N GLN A 44 -13.81 5.17 -0.68
CA GLN A 44 -13.88 4.12 0.34
C GLN A 44 -12.49 3.69 0.84
N ALA A 45 -11.49 3.63 -0.05
CA ALA A 45 -10.11 3.35 0.31
C ALA A 45 -9.50 4.47 1.18
N VAL A 46 -9.75 5.74 0.84
CA VAL A 46 -9.32 6.90 1.67
C VAL A 46 -9.99 6.88 3.05
N ASP A 47 -11.28 6.59 3.11
CA ASP A 47 -12.02 6.53 4.38
C ASP A 47 -11.56 5.36 5.27
N ALA A 48 -11.20 4.22 4.67
CA ALA A 48 -10.61 3.10 5.39
C ALA A 48 -9.22 3.45 5.95
N MET A 49 -8.38 4.16 5.18
CA MET A 49 -7.07 4.62 5.67
C MET A 49 -7.17 5.60 6.84
N ARG A 50 -8.13 6.54 6.82
CA ARG A 50 -8.36 7.47 7.94
C ARG A 50 -8.66 6.72 9.24
N ARG A 51 -9.39 5.61 9.15
CA ARG A 51 -9.73 4.77 10.31
C ARG A 51 -8.52 4.03 10.89
N TRP A 52 -7.51 3.72 10.07
CA TRP A 52 -6.23 3.13 10.51
C TRP A 52 -5.28 4.11 11.22
N HIS A 53 -5.77 5.27 11.67
CA HIS A 53 -4.99 6.25 12.45
C HIS A 53 -3.71 6.74 11.77
N MET A 54 -3.65 6.67 10.45
CA MET A 54 -2.68 7.42 9.69
C MET A 54 -3.16 8.88 9.65
N ALA A 55 -2.86 9.64 10.70
CA ALA A 55 -3.30 11.02 10.84
C ALA A 55 -2.88 11.86 9.62
N ASP A 56 -3.81 12.68 9.13
CA ASP A 56 -3.50 13.70 8.13
C ASP A 56 -2.81 14.86 8.86
N ALA A 57 -1.49 14.85 8.91
CA ALA A 57 -0.71 15.91 9.56
C ALA A 57 -0.78 17.24 8.77
N SER A 58 -1.08 17.17 7.47
CA SER A 58 -1.21 18.32 6.56
C SER A 58 -2.10 18.04 5.35
N ALA A 59 -2.53 19.10 4.64
CA ALA A 59 -3.26 18.98 3.38
C ALA A 59 -2.43 18.32 2.26
N LEU A 60 -1.10 18.40 2.32
CA LEU A 60 -0.20 17.70 1.41
C LEU A 60 -0.26 16.19 1.61
N ASP A 61 -0.43 15.72 2.85
CA ASP A 61 -0.61 14.30 3.15
C ASP A 61 -1.91 13.77 2.57
N VAL A 62 -2.98 14.57 2.65
CA VAL A 62 -4.28 14.24 2.03
C VAL A 62 -4.14 14.10 0.52
N MET A 63 -3.53 15.08 -0.15
CA MET A 63 -3.33 15.01 -1.60
C MET A 63 -2.47 13.82 -2.01
N ARG A 64 -1.38 13.56 -1.27
CA ARG A 64 -0.51 12.40 -1.51
C ARG A 64 -1.28 11.09 -1.37
N ARG A 65 -2.11 10.94 -0.33
CA ARG A 65 -3.00 9.78 -0.16
C ARG A 65 -3.97 9.63 -1.31
N VAL A 66 -4.59 10.71 -1.78
CA VAL A 66 -5.52 10.68 -2.93
C VAL A 66 -4.79 10.21 -4.20
N THR A 67 -3.60 10.74 -4.47
CA THR A 67 -2.76 10.32 -5.60
C THR A 67 -2.34 8.86 -5.50
N LEU A 68 -1.96 8.38 -4.31
CA LEU A 68 -1.59 6.97 -4.12
C LEU A 68 -2.82 6.06 -4.25
N SER A 69 -3.96 6.43 -3.69
CA SER A 69 -5.21 5.68 -3.81
C SER A 69 -5.70 5.55 -5.26
N SER A 70 -5.57 6.60 -6.07
CA SER A 70 -5.96 6.53 -7.49
C SER A 70 -5.07 5.58 -8.30
N ARG A 71 -3.81 5.41 -7.89
CA ARG A 71 -2.86 4.45 -8.50
C ARG A 71 -3.00 3.03 -7.95
N ALA A 72 -3.50 2.88 -6.73
CA ALA A 72 -3.56 1.61 -6.03
C ALA A 72 -4.55 0.62 -6.68
N LEU A 73 -5.75 1.07 -7.06
CA LEU A 73 -6.77 0.17 -7.63
C LEU A 73 -6.32 -0.48 -8.96
N PRO A 74 -5.84 0.26 -9.98
CA PRO A 74 -5.31 -0.37 -11.20
C PRO A 74 -4.15 -1.34 -10.94
N LEU A 75 -3.32 -1.06 -9.92
CA LEU A 75 -2.23 -1.94 -9.54
C LEU A 75 -2.75 -3.23 -8.89
N ALA A 76 -3.73 -3.13 -7.99
CA ALA A 76 -4.38 -4.27 -7.35
C ALA A 76 -5.08 -5.19 -8.37
N MET A 77 -5.79 -4.61 -9.34
CA MET A 77 -6.43 -5.36 -10.43
C MET A 77 -5.42 -6.16 -11.25
N ARG A 78 -4.32 -5.53 -11.68
CA ARG A 78 -3.26 -6.23 -12.42
C ARG A 78 -2.60 -7.33 -11.60
N LEU A 79 -2.38 -7.08 -10.31
CA LEU A 79 -1.77 -8.05 -9.41
C LEU A 79 -2.63 -9.30 -9.25
N VAL A 80 -3.95 -9.16 -9.10
CA VAL A 80 -4.85 -10.32 -8.94
C VAL A 80 -5.09 -11.12 -10.24
N GLU A 81 -4.79 -10.51 -11.38
CA GLU A 81 -4.72 -11.19 -12.68
C GLU A 81 -3.44 -12.02 -12.82
N CYS A 82 -2.29 -11.47 -12.38
CA CYS A 82 -1.00 -12.13 -12.51
C CYS A 82 -0.70 -13.15 -11.40
N HIS A 83 -1.30 -13.00 -10.21
CA HIS A 83 -0.97 -13.78 -9.03
C HIS A 83 -2.22 -14.37 -8.38
N ALA A 84 -2.47 -15.66 -8.62
CA ALA A 84 -3.62 -16.37 -8.05
C ALA A 84 -3.63 -16.38 -6.51
N SER A 85 -2.46 -16.37 -5.87
CA SER A 85 -2.31 -16.30 -4.41
C SER A 85 -2.90 -15.03 -3.78
N LEU A 86 -3.06 -13.95 -4.55
CA LEU A 86 -3.68 -12.71 -4.07
C LEU A 86 -5.22 -12.76 -4.09
N ARG A 87 -5.82 -13.89 -4.49
CA ARG A 87 -7.26 -14.14 -4.37
C ARG A 87 -7.62 -14.86 -3.07
N ASP A 88 -6.61 -15.33 -2.34
CA ASP A 88 -6.76 -16.00 -1.05
C ASP A 88 -6.84 -14.96 0.07
N SER A 89 -8.06 -14.80 0.60
CA SER A 89 -8.34 -13.88 1.71
C SER A 89 -7.58 -14.30 2.97
N ALA A 90 -7.44 -15.59 3.26
CA ALA A 90 -6.78 -16.06 4.48
C ALA A 90 -5.26 -15.76 4.46
N GLY A 91 -4.59 -16.01 3.34
CA GLY A 91 -3.18 -15.66 3.16
C GLY A 91 -2.92 -14.15 3.19
N LEU A 92 -3.83 -13.34 2.60
CA LEU A 92 -3.74 -11.88 2.72
C LEU A 92 -3.98 -11.40 4.15
N GLN A 93 -4.96 -11.97 4.85
CA GLN A 93 -5.21 -11.65 6.24
C GLN A 93 -3.99 -12.02 7.09
N ALA A 94 -3.40 -13.20 6.94
CA ALA A 94 -2.21 -13.58 7.68
C ALA A 94 -1.02 -12.61 7.46
N ALA A 95 -0.86 -12.10 6.23
CA ALA A 95 0.23 -11.16 5.90
C ALA A 95 -0.01 -9.72 6.41
N PHE A 96 -1.27 -9.27 6.49
CA PHE A 96 -1.62 -7.87 6.72
C PHE A 96 -2.50 -7.62 7.97
N THR A 97 -3.00 -8.65 8.62
CA THR A 97 -3.85 -8.59 9.81
C THR A 97 -3.50 -9.67 10.83
N ASP A 98 -2.92 -9.27 11.96
CA ASP A 98 -3.25 -9.88 13.25
C ASP A 98 -2.95 -8.95 14.46
N GLN A 99 -1.95 -8.06 14.42
CA GLN A 99 -1.59 -7.25 15.62
C GLN A 99 -0.78 -5.97 15.28
N LEU A 100 -1.23 -5.12 14.34
CA LEU A 100 -0.45 -3.97 13.84
C LEU A 100 0.90 -4.31 13.19
N GLN A 101 1.29 -5.58 13.10
CA GLN A 101 2.52 -6.00 12.44
C GLN A 101 2.21 -6.61 11.09
N ILE A 102 2.93 -6.13 10.08
CA ILE A 102 2.90 -6.67 8.72
C ILE A 102 3.97 -7.75 8.66
N ASP A 103 3.62 -8.97 8.26
CA ASP A 103 4.60 -10.01 8.00
C ASP A 103 5.34 -9.67 6.70
N LYS A 104 6.60 -9.24 6.85
CA LYS A 104 7.44 -8.83 5.72
C LYS A 104 8.01 -10.01 4.94
N ASP A 105 7.99 -11.21 5.53
CA ASP A 105 8.51 -12.43 4.92
C ASP A 105 7.43 -13.16 4.11
N ALA A 106 6.15 -12.85 4.35
CA ALA A 106 5.03 -13.38 3.58
C ALA A 106 5.15 -13.08 2.08
N ASP A 107 4.94 -14.10 1.24
CA ASP A 107 5.02 -13.98 -0.22
C ASP A 107 4.06 -12.92 -0.76
N GLN A 108 2.84 -12.85 -0.23
CA GLN A 108 1.83 -11.85 -0.60
C GLN A 108 2.35 -10.43 -0.35
N TYR A 109 2.96 -10.18 0.80
CA TYR A 109 3.55 -8.87 1.11
C TYR A 109 4.67 -8.53 0.13
N ARG A 110 5.60 -9.46 -0.11
CA ARG A 110 6.75 -9.24 -1.00
C ARG A 110 6.32 -8.96 -2.45
N ILE A 111 5.31 -9.67 -2.95
CA ILE A 111 4.73 -9.44 -4.27
C ILE A 111 4.13 -8.02 -4.37
N ILE A 112 3.29 -7.65 -3.40
CA ILE A 112 2.62 -6.35 -3.40
C ILE A 112 3.65 -5.21 -3.26
N ARG A 113 4.59 -5.32 -2.30
CA ARG A 113 5.61 -4.30 -2.06
C ARG A 113 6.47 -4.09 -3.30
N ARG A 114 6.96 -5.16 -3.94
CA ARG A 114 7.79 -5.07 -5.15
C ARG A 114 7.06 -4.37 -6.29
N ALA A 115 5.76 -4.62 -6.44
CA ALA A 115 4.94 -3.94 -7.44
C ALA A 115 4.78 -2.43 -7.13
N CYS A 116 4.62 -2.08 -5.85
CA CYS A 116 4.53 -0.69 -5.40
C CYS A 116 5.85 0.07 -5.59
N GLU A 117 6.98 -0.54 -5.24
CA GLU A 117 8.34 -0.01 -5.52
C GLU A 117 8.49 0.29 -7.02
N THR A 118 8.16 -0.69 -7.87
CA THR A 118 8.27 -0.53 -9.32
C THR A 118 7.35 0.56 -9.86
N ALA A 119 6.17 0.73 -9.26
CA ALA A 119 5.24 1.76 -9.65
C ALA A 119 5.71 3.17 -9.28
N LEU A 120 6.38 3.36 -8.14
CA LEU A 120 6.84 4.68 -7.69
C LEU A 120 8.19 5.11 -8.28
N LEU A 121 9.00 4.17 -8.77
CA LEU A 121 10.26 4.44 -9.48
C LEU A 121 10.04 4.90 -10.95
N ARG A 122 8.80 4.86 -11.45
CA ARG A 122 8.40 5.30 -12.80
C ARG A 122 7.46 6.49 -12.71
#